data_AF-A0AAW8FP98-F1
#
_entry.id   AF-A0AAW8FP98-F1
#
_cell.length_a   1.000
_cell.length_b   1.000
_cell.length_c   1.000
_cell.angle_alpha   90.00
_cell.angle_beta   90.00
_cell.angle_gamma   90.00
#
_symmetry.space_group_name_H-M   'P 1'
#
loop_
_entity.id
_entity.type
_entity.pdbx_description
1 polymer ?
#
loop_
_entity_poly.entity_id
_entity_poly.type
_entity_poly.pdbx_seq_one_letter_code
_entity_poly.pdbx_strand_id
1 'polypeptide(L)'
;MPPYLVVAGQEGLLRHYREVAAATALPVIVYQRDNAVFTPETVVELARTEGIIGLKDGLGDLDLMQRIVSAVRTEVPGDFLYFNGLPTAEQTQLAYHAIGVPLYSSAVFCFAPEIALAFHRALIDGDRATLDRLLDGFYRPFVELRARGRGYAVSLVKAGVRMRGLDVGEVRPPLHEPGEDHVKQLAEIIERGYALLEEAQ
;
A
#
# COMPACT_ATOMS: atom_id res chain seq x y z
N MET A 1 11.97 -6.87 3.22
CA MET A 1 10.78 -7.24 4.03
C MET A 1 11.18 -7.20 5.49
N PRO A 2 10.28 -6.80 6.40
CA PRO A 2 10.61 -6.77 7.82
C PRO A 2 10.93 -8.17 8.36
N PRO A 3 11.71 -8.28 9.45
CA PRO A 3 11.87 -9.54 10.18
C PRO A 3 10.51 -10.14 10.52
N TYR A 4 10.30 -11.40 10.18
CA TYR A 4 9.06 -12.14 10.40
C TYR A 4 9.28 -13.23 11.45
N LEU A 5 8.25 -13.58 12.22
CA LEU A 5 8.25 -14.54 13.35
C LEU A 5 8.58 -13.95 14.73
N VAL A 6 9.79 -13.47 14.97
CA VAL A 6 10.20 -12.96 16.30
C VAL A 6 10.00 -11.45 16.38
N VAL A 7 9.52 -10.96 17.52
CA VAL A 7 9.36 -9.52 17.78
C VAL A 7 10.68 -8.98 18.34
N ALA A 8 11.31 -8.08 17.59
CA ALA A 8 12.56 -7.43 17.99
C ALA A 8 12.28 -6.12 18.76
N GLY A 9 13.22 -5.75 19.65
CA GLY A 9 13.24 -4.41 20.26
C GLY A 9 13.72 -3.34 19.26
N GLN A 10 13.48 -2.07 19.59
CA GLN A 10 13.80 -0.93 18.71
C GLN A 10 15.28 -0.86 18.32
N GLU A 11 16.20 -1.10 19.26
CA GLU A 11 17.65 -1.13 18.98
C GLU A 11 18.01 -2.21 17.95
N GLY A 12 17.42 -3.39 18.06
CA GLY A 12 17.63 -4.48 17.12
C GLY A 12 17.09 -4.15 15.72
N LEU A 13 15.91 -3.53 15.65
CA LEU A 13 15.34 -3.05 14.39
C LEU A 13 16.22 -1.97 13.75
N LEU A 14 16.63 -0.96 14.51
CA LEU A 14 17.47 0.13 14.03
C LEU A 14 18.80 -0.39 13.48
N ARG A 15 19.49 -1.25 14.25
CA ARG A 15 20.73 -1.89 13.81
C ARG A 15 20.53 -2.70 12.54
N HIS A 16 19.47 -3.52 12.47
CA HIS A 16 19.18 -4.33 11.29
C HIS A 16 19.05 -3.47 10.02
N TYR A 17 18.28 -2.39 10.05
CA TYR A 17 18.09 -1.55 8.87
C TYR A 17 19.32 -0.70 8.52
N ARG A 18 20.14 -0.30 9.51
CA ARG A 18 21.45 0.31 9.28
C ARG A 18 22.41 -0.64 8.56
N GLU A 19 22.48 -1.89 9.00
CA GLU A 19 23.32 -2.91 8.36
C GLU A 19 22.84 -3.21 6.93
N VAL A 20 21.54 -3.25 6.69
CA VAL A 20 20.97 -3.41 5.32
C VAL A 20 21.34 -2.23 4.43
N ALA A 21 21.18 -0.98 4.92
CA ALA A 21 21.52 0.21 4.14
C ALA A 21 23.02 0.29 3.83
N ALA A 22 23.90 -0.04 4.78
CA ALA A 22 25.35 -0.05 4.56
C ALA A 22 25.82 -1.14 3.59
N ALA A 23 25.06 -2.21 3.40
CA ALA A 23 25.42 -3.33 2.54
C ALA A 23 25.09 -3.11 1.05
N THR A 24 24.49 -1.97 0.69
CA THR A 24 24.07 -1.67 -0.69
C THR A 24 24.28 -0.20 -1.04
N ALA A 25 24.52 0.09 -2.30
CA ALA A 25 24.51 1.47 -2.82
C ALA A 25 23.10 1.96 -3.20
N LEU A 26 22.09 1.08 -3.14
CA LEU A 26 20.72 1.42 -3.49
C LEU A 26 20.00 2.12 -2.34
N PRO A 27 19.13 3.12 -2.61
CA PRO A 27 18.27 3.69 -1.59
C PRO A 27 17.32 2.66 -0.98
N VAL A 28 17.12 2.74 0.33
CA VAL A 28 16.30 1.83 1.12
C VAL A 28 15.06 2.56 1.65
N ILE A 29 13.89 1.95 1.44
CA ILE A 29 12.65 2.33 2.12
C ILE A 29 12.34 1.25 3.16
N VAL A 30 12.27 1.67 4.42
CA VAL A 30 11.95 0.78 5.55
C VAL A 30 10.47 0.45 5.50
N TYR A 31 10.09 -0.82 5.65
CA TYR A 31 8.69 -1.22 5.67
C TYR A 31 8.25 -1.55 7.09
N GLN A 32 7.50 -0.63 7.71
CA GLN A 32 6.80 -0.84 8.97
C GLN A 32 5.60 -1.76 8.73
N ARG A 33 5.65 -2.98 9.27
CA ARG A 33 4.58 -3.97 9.12
C ARG A 33 4.77 -5.13 10.09
N ASP A 34 3.64 -5.65 10.59
CA ASP A 34 3.57 -6.80 11.49
C ASP A 34 4.52 -6.66 12.69
N ASN A 35 5.62 -7.41 12.73
CA ASN A 35 6.57 -7.42 13.86
C ASN A 35 7.56 -6.25 13.86
N ALA A 36 7.62 -5.45 12.79
CA ALA A 36 8.45 -4.26 12.72
C ALA A 36 7.56 -3.02 12.84
N VAL A 37 7.29 -2.60 14.07
CA VAL A 37 6.61 -1.35 14.41
C VAL A 37 7.61 -0.42 15.09
N PHE A 38 7.80 0.76 14.52
CA PHE A 38 8.83 1.70 14.97
C PHE A 38 8.23 2.79 15.85
N THR A 39 8.98 3.22 16.86
CA THR A 39 8.65 4.46 17.58
C THR A 39 9.05 5.67 16.74
N PRO A 40 8.44 6.86 16.97
CA PRO A 40 8.85 8.10 16.31
C PRO A 40 10.37 8.37 16.40
N GLU A 41 10.97 8.16 17.57
CA GLU A 41 12.40 8.36 17.79
C GLU A 41 13.25 7.40 16.94
N THR A 42 12.79 6.16 16.78
CA THR A 42 13.49 5.19 15.94
C THR A 42 13.41 5.57 14.47
N VAL A 43 12.29 6.11 13.99
CA VAL A 43 12.16 6.59 12.61
C VAL A 43 13.03 7.82 12.36
N VAL A 44 13.17 8.71 13.34
CA VAL A 44 14.13 9.83 13.27
C VAL A 44 15.56 9.31 13.06
N GLU A 45 15.97 8.31 13.83
CA GLU A 45 17.30 7.70 13.70
C GLU A 45 17.51 6.95 12.36
N LEU A 46 16.44 6.35 11.83
CA LEU A 46 16.44 5.78 10.48
C LEU A 46 16.56 6.88 9.42
N ALA A 47 15.85 8.00 9.56
CA ALA A 47 15.94 9.13 8.63
C ALA A 47 17.31 9.83 8.63
N ARG A 48 18.06 9.74 9.75
CA ARG A 48 19.46 10.20 9.84
C ARG A 48 20.47 9.23 9.20
N THR A 49 20.06 8.01 8.87
CA THR A 49 20.96 6.97 8.37
C THR A 49 21.14 7.12 6.86
N GLU A 50 22.40 7.24 6.41
CA GLU A 50 22.74 7.29 4.99
C GLU A 50 22.19 6.06 4.25
N GLY A 51 21.60 6.30 3.07
CA GLY A 51 20.97 5.27 2.25
C GLY A 51 19.52 4.94 2.63
N ILE A 52 19.02 5.32 3.81
CA ILE A 52 17.60 5.19 4.16
C ILE A 52 16.85 6.46 3.77
N ILE A 53 15.93 6.33 2.82
CA ILE A 53 15.25 7.48 2.19
C ILE A 53 13.75 7.57 2.49
N GLY A 54 13.19 6.59 3.22
CA GLY A 54 11.78 6.66 3.53
C GLY A 54 11.25 5.53 4.39
N LEU A 55 9.98 5.70 4.76
CA LEU A 55 9.16 4.76 5.50
C LEU A 55 7.91 4.41 4.71
N LYS A 56 7.69 3.12 4.48
CA LYS A 56 6.41 2.58 4.05
C LYS A 56 5.66 2.07 5.27
N ASP A 57 4.44 2.53 5.48
CA ASP A 57 3.59 2.08 6.58
C ASP A 57 2.55 1.06 6.12
N GLY A 58 2.63 -0.13 6.67
CA GLY A 58 1.64 -1.20 6.48
C GLY A 58 0.87 -1.53 7.76
N LEU A 59 1.01 -0.73 8.82
CA LEU A 59 0.34 -0.95 10.10
C LEU A 59 -1.06 -0.35 10.14
N GLY A 60 -1.24 0.89 9.67
CA GLY A 60 -2.57 1.53 9.66
C GLY A 60 -2.91 2.36 10.90
N ASP A 61 -1.98 2.50 11.85
CA ASP A 61 -2.16 3.36 13.02
C ASP A 61 -1.89 4.82 12.64
N LEU A 62 -2.96 5.56 12.35
CA LEU A 62 -2.89 6.97 11.92
C LEU A 62 -2.32 7.88 13.01
N ASP A 63 -2.56 7.60 14.29
CA ASP A 63 -2.01 8.40 15.38
C ASP A 63 -0.48 8.22 15.46
N LEU A 64 -0.02 6.96 15.45
CA LEU A 64 1.41 6.67 15.41
C LEU A 64 2.07 7.27 14.17
N MET A 65 1.46 7.12 12.99
CA MET A 65 1.99 7.67 11.75
C MET A 65 2.06 9.19 11.80
N GLN A 66 1.05 9.87 12.34
CA GLN A 66 1.06 11.33 12.54
C GLN A 66 2.20 11.76 13.47
N ARG A 67 2.44 11.04 14.57
CA ARG A 67 3.56 11.30 15.48
C ARG A 67 4.92 11.09 14.79
N ILE A 68 5.06 10.03 14.00
CA ILE A 68 6.26 9.76 13.19
C ILE A 68 6.54 10.90 12.21
N VAL A 69 5.57 11.28 11.37
CA VAL A 69 5.74 12.37 10.39
C VAL A 69 6.11 13.67 11.09
N SER A 70 5.47 13.95 12.23
CA SER A 70 5.76 15.17 13.00
C SER A 70 7.17 15.17 13.59
N ALA A 71 7.63 14.05 14.16
CA ALA A 71 8.96 13.92 14.74
C ALA A 71 10.05 14.09 13.68
N VAL A 72 9.97 13.33 12.59
CA VAL A 72 10.96 13.40 11.50
C VAL A 72 11.00 14.80 10.88
N ARG A 73 9.85 15.41 10.59
CA ARG A 73 9.79 16.79 10.06
C ARG A 73 10.47 17.81 10.98
N THR A 74 10.41 17.61 12.29
CA THR A 74 10.98 18.53 13.29
C THR A 74 12.47 18.30 13.48
N GLU A 75 12.91 17.05 13.48
CA GLU A 75 14.28 16.66 13.84
C GLU A 75 15.24 16.44 12.66
N VAL A 76 14.71 16.09 11.49
CA VAL A 76 15.46 15.78 10.27
C VAL A 76 14.76 16.46 9.09
N PRO A 77 14.81 17.80 9.00
CA PRO A 77 14.19 18.51 7.89
C PRO A 77 14.85 18.09 6.57
N GLY A 78 14.04 17.64 5.61
CA GLY A 78 14.51 17.17 4.32
C GLY A 78 13.49 16.26 3.61
N ASP A 79 13.94 15.62 2.54
CA ASP A 79 13.09 14.84 1.63
C ASP A 79 12.94 13.37 2.06
N PHE A 80 12.51 13.14 3.30
CA PHE A 80 12.18 11.78 3.76
C PHE A 80 10.82 11.35 3.19
N LEU A 81 10.80 10.22 2.48
CA LEU A 81 9.59 9.75 1.78
C LEU A 81 8.69 8.92 2.68
N TYR A 82 7.38 9.14 2.59
CA TYR A 82 6.38 8.33 3.28
C TYR A 82 5.44 7.67 2.28
N PHE A 83 5.18 6.37 2.49
CA PHE A 83 4.27 5.59 1.65
C PHE A 83 3.19 4.93 2.48
N ASN A 84 1.93 5.11 2.09
CA ASN A 84 0.84 4.25 2.52
C ASN A 84 0.97 2.89 1.83
N GLY A 85 1.35 1.89 2.63
CA GLY A 85 1.58 0.52 2.23
C GLY A 85 0.49 -0.45 2.70
N LEU A 86 -0.69 0.06 3.08
CA LEU A 86 -1.81 -0.76 3.48
C LEU A 86 -2.36 -1.59 2.31
N PRO A 87 -2.99 -2.74 2.61
CA PRO A 87 -3.87 -3.45 1.71
C PRO A 87 -4.85 -2.53 0.95
N THR A 88 -4.67 -2.39 -0.38
CA THR A 88 -5.51 -1.50 -1.20
C THR A 88 -5.53 -0.09 -0.61
N ALA A 89 -4.36 0.53 -0.58
CA ALA A 89 -4.10 1.80 0.11
C ALA A 89 -5.05 2.93 -0.30
N GLU A 90 -5.67 2.87 -1.48
CA GLU A 90 -6.68 3.81 -1.95
C GLU A 90 -7.81 4.03 -0.94
N GLN A 91 -8.22 2.99 -0.18
CA GLN A 91 -9.24 3.11 0.85
C GLN A 91 -8.89 4.07 1.99
N THR A 92 -7.60 4.23 2.28
CA THR A 92 -7.10 5.05 3.40
C THR A 92 -6.29 6.25 2.92
N GLN A 93 -6.06 6.38 1.61
CA GLN A 93 -5.09 7.34 1.10
C GLN A 93 -5.47 8.79 1.36
N LEU A 94 -6.76 9.11 1.40
CA LEU A 94 -7.21 10.46 1.77
C LEU A 94 -6.76 10.86 3.18
N ALA A 95 -6.87 9.94 4.16
CA ALA A 95 -6.43 10.17 5.53
C ALA A 95 -4.90 10.26 5.63
N TYR A 96 -4.19 9.36 4.94
CA TYR A 96 -2.73 9.37 4.89
C TYR A 96 -2.17 10.65 4.24
N HIS A 97 -2.77 11.07 3.13
CA HIS A 97 -2.39 12.29 2.44
C HIS A 97 -2.55 13.53 3.34
N ALA A 98 -3.65 13.59 4.11
CA ALA A 98 -3.90 14.69 5.05
C ALA A 98 -2.86 14.81 6.17
N ILE A 99 -2.24 13.69 6.59
CA ILE A 99 -1.18 13.68 7.64
C ILE A 99 0.24 13.79 7.07
N GLY A 100 0.40 14.10 5.78
CA GLY A 100 1.71 14.28 5.14
C GLY A 100 2.33 13.00 4.58
N VAL A 101 1.50 12.00 4.23
CA VAL A 101 1.94 10.78 3.54
C VAL A 101 1.39 10.77 2.10
N PRO A 102 2.09 11.42 1.15
CA PRO A 102 1.52 11.67 -0.18
C PRO A 102 1.56 10.45 -1.11
N LEU A 103 2.46 9.50 -0.86
CA LEU A 103 2.67 8.34 -1.73
C LEU A 103 1.91 7.11 -1.22
N TYR A 104 1.57 6.21 -2.11
CA TYR A 104 0.95 4.92 -1.77
C TYR A 104 1.29 3.83 -2.78
N SER A 105 1.04 2.57 -2.42
CA SER A 105 1.16 1.44 -3.35
C SER A 105 -0.22 0.89 -3.74
N SER A 106 -0.39 0.57 -5.03
CA SER A 106 -1.61 -0.02 -5.57
C SER A 106 -1.34 -1.38 -6.20
N ALA A 107 -2.04 -2.42 -5.75
CA ALA A 107 -2.06 -3.71 -6.43
C ALA A 107 -3.08 -3.74 -7.58
N VAL A 108 -4.06 -2.81 -7.57
CA VAL A 108 -5.04 -2.65 -8.64
C VAL A 108 -4.37 -2.27 -9.94
N PHE A 109 -3.27 -1.51 -9.87
CA PHE A 109 -2.46 -1.14 -11.03
C PHE A 109 -2.02 -2.34 -11.89
N CYS A 110 -1.89 -3.54 -11.31
CA CYS A 110 -1.52 -4.73 -12.07
C CYS A 110 -2.60 -5.21 -13.06
N PHE A 111 -3.89 -4.99 -12.77
CA PHE A 111 -5.00 -5.52 -13.59
C PHE A 111 -6.00 -4.46 -14.09
N ALA A 112 -6.05 -3.30 -13.45
CA ALA A 112 -6.86 -2.16 -13.87
C ALA A 112 -6.07 -0.84 -13.69
N PRO A 113 -4.93 -0.65 -14.40
CA PRO A 113 -4.12 0.56 -14.33
C PRO A 113 -4.91 1.83 -14.67
N GLU A 114 -5.91 1.75 -15.55
CA GLU A 114 -6.74 2.89 -15.91
C GLU A 114 -7.54 3.43 -14.70
N ILE A 115 -8.11 2.53 -13.90
CA ILE A 115 -8.84 2.88 -12.66
C ILE A 115 -7.86 3.43 -11.62
N ALA A 116 -6.72 2.77 -11.44
CA ALA A 116 -5.70 3.20 -10.48
C ALA A 116 -5.13 4.58 -10.80
N LEU A 117 -4.90 4.87 -12.09
CA LEU A 117 -4.45 6.19 -12.56
C LEU A 117 -5.54 7.26 -12.42
N ALA A 118 -6.81 6.91 -12.66
CA ALA A 118 -7.92 7.83 -12.45
C ALA A 118 -8.05 8.23 -10.96
N PHE A 119 -7.94 7.26 -10.05
CA PHE A 119 -7.92 7.53 -8.61
C PHE A 119 -6.73 8.42 -8.22
N HIS A 120 -5.53 8.08 -8.69
CA HIS A 120 -4.32 8.86 -8.43
C HIS A 120 -4.48 10.30 -8.92
N ARG A 121 -4.94 10.50 -10.16
CA ARG A 121 -5.14 11.84 -10.72
C ARG A 121 -6.19 12.62 -9.92
N ALA A 122 -7.33 12.01 -9.60
CA ALA A 122 -8.36 12.64 -8.79
C ALA A 122 -7.85 13.02 -7.39
N LEU A 123 -6.96 12.22 -6.79
CA LEU A 123 -6.29 12.55 -5.53
C LEU A 123 -5.42 13.81 -5.66
N ILE A 124 -4.57 13.86 -6.69
CA ILE A 124 -3.66 14.99 -6.93
C ILE A 124 -4.42 16.28 -7.28
N ASP A 125 -5.47 16.17 -8.10
CA ASP A 125 -6.26 17.30 -8.57
C ASP A 125 -7.32 17.76 -7.55
N GLY A 126 -7.51 16.99 -6.46
CA GLY A 126 -8.52 17.28 -5.44
C GLY A 126 -9.96 16.99 -5.87
N ASP A 127 -10.17 16.17 -6.90
CA ASP A 127 -11.49 15.77 -7.40
C ASP A 127 -12.14 14.75 -6.44
N ARG A 128 -12.82 15.28 -5.43
CA ARG A 128 -13.56 14.48 -4.45
C ARG A 128 -14.70 13.67 -5.06
N ALA A 129 -15.35 14.17 -6.11
CA ALA A 129 -16.46 13.46 -6.72
C ALA A 129 -15.98 12.16 -7.39
N THR A 130 -14.88 12.22 -8.14
CA THR A 130 -14.29 11.01 -8.73
C THR A 130 -13.71 10.07 -7.68
N LEU A 131 -13.07 10.59 -6.63
CA LEU A 131 -12.55 9.76 -5.55
C LEU A 131 -13.67 8.98 -4.85
N ASP A 132 -14.70 9.67 -4.38
CA ASP A 132 -15.79 9.05 -3.62
C ASP A 132 -16.53 8.01 -4.51
N ARG A 133 -16.74 8.34 -5.79
CA ARG A 133 -17.35 7.43 -6.78
C ARG A 133 -16.53 6.17 -7.02
N LEU A 134 -15.21 6.27 -7.17
CA LEU A 134 -14.34 5.10 -7.33
C LEU A 134 -14.19 4.31 -6.02
N LEU A 135 -14.15 4.99 -4.88
CA LEU A 135 -14.12 4.34 -3.57
C LEU A 135 -15.37 3.49 -3.36
N ASP A 136 -16.54 4.05 -3.64
CA ASP A 136 -17.83 3.40 -3.40
C ASP A 136 -18.14 2.31 -4.43
N GLY A 137 -17.85 2.57 -5.69
CA GLY A 137 -18.27 1.72 -6.80
C GLY A 137 -17.26 0.64 -7.21
N PHE A 138 -15.98 0.80 -6.84
CA PHE A 138 -14.92 -0.14 -7.22
C PHE A 138 -14.10 -0.63 -6.02
N TYR A 139 -13.44 0.28 -5.29
CA TYR A 139 -12.46 -0.13 -4.27
C TYR A 139 -13.08 -0.78 -3.04
N ARG A 140 -14.21 -0.27 -2.51
CA ARG A 140 -14.93 -0.92 -1.39
C ARG A 140 -15.41 -2.33 -1.78
N PRO A 141 -16.16 -2.53 -2.88
CA PRO A 141 -16.55 -3.88 -3.33
C PRO A 141 -15.35 -4.82 -3.52
N PHE A 142 -14.25 -4.34 -4.10
CA PHE A 142 -13.04 -5.13 -4.26
C PHE A 142 -12.41 -5.56 -2.93
N VAL A 143 -12.33 -4.65 -1.95
CA VAL A 143 -11.78 -4.96 -0.63
C VAL A 143 -12.71 -5.88 0.17
N GLU A 144 -14.03 -5.72 0.04
CA GLU A 144 -15.01 -6.63 0.62
C GLU A 144 -14.90 -8.04 0.03
N LEU A 145 -14.75 -8.18 -1.29
CA LEU A 145 -14.49 -9.47 -1.95
C LEU A 145 -13.18 -10.08 -1.46
N ARG A 146 -12.12 -9.28 -1.35
CA ARG A 146 -10.82 -9.70 -0.82
C ARG A 146 -10.94 -10.22 0.62
N ALA A 147 -11.80 -9.63 1.44
CA ALA A 147 -12.01 -10.05 2.83
C ALA A 147 -12.70 -11.43 2.95
N ARG A 148 -13.35 -11.93 1.90
CA ARG A 148 -14.02 -13.24 1.90
C ARG A 148 -13.07 -14.44 1.85
N GLY A 149 -11.78 -14.23 1.55
CA GLY A 149 -10.81 -15.32 1.46
C GLY A 149 -9.43 -14.94 2.00
N ARG A 150 -8.83 -15.82 2.80
CA ARG A 150 -7.43 -15.65 3.22
C ARG A 150 -6.52 -15.85 2.01
N GLY A 151 -5.57 -14.93 1.81
CA GLY A 151 -4.66 -14.96 0.66
C GLY A 151 -5.17 -14.27 -0.61
N TYR A 152 -6.44 -13.83 -0.63
CA TYR A 152 -7.04 -13.15 -1.78
C TYR A 152 -6.38 -11.82 -2.14
N ALA A 153 -5.58 -11.27 -1.23
CA ALA A 153 -4.70 -10.13 -1.49
C ALA A 153 -3.82 -10.29 -2.73
N VAL A 154 -3.43 -11.52 -3.06
CA VAL A 154 -2.60 -11.84 -4.23
C VAL A 154 -3.39 -12.63 -5.26
N SER A 155 -4.20 -13.61 -4.85
CA SER A 155 -4.87 -14.48 -5.82
C SER A 155 -5.96 -13.76 -6.64
N LEU A 156 -6.70 -12.80 -6.05
CA LEU A 156 -7.62 -11.96 -6.85
C LEU A 156 -6.86 -11.06 -7.83
N VAL A 157 -5.70 -10.52 -7.43
CA VAL A 157 -4.85 -9.71 -8.32
C VAL A 157 -4.40 -10.55 -9.52
N LYS A 158 -3.90 -11.77 -9.29
CA LYS A 158 -3.52 -12.67 -10.39
C LYS A 158 -4.71 -13.05 -11.26
N ALA A 159 -5.88 -13.32 -10.67
CA ALA A 159 -7.11 -13.58 -11.42
C ALA A 159 -7.47 -12.40 -12.34
N GLY A 160 -7.43 -11.16 -11.82
CA GLY A 160 -7.64 -9.95 -12.62
C GLY A 160 -6.62 -9.78 -13.74
N VAL A 161 -5.34 -10.05 -13.48
CA VAL A 161 -4.29 -9.99 -14.52
C VAL A 161 -4.55 -11.02 -15.64
N ARG A 162 -4.99 -12.23 -15.28
CA ARG A 162 -5.37 -13.26 -16.27
C ARG A 162 -6.61 -12.87 -17.07
N MET A 163 -7.59 -12.21 -16.46
CA MET A 163 -8.75 -11.64 -17.18
C MET A 163 -8.33 -10.60 -18.23
N ARG A 164 -7.21 -9.89 -17.99
CA ARG A 164 -6.60 -8.97 -18.96
C ARG A 164 -5.79 -9.68 -20.07
N GLY A 165 -5.77 -11.01 -20.07
CA GLY A 165 -5.10 -11.83 -21.10
C GLY A 165 -3.61 -12.06 -20.88
N LEU A 166 -3.05 -11.69 -19.72
CA LEU A 166 -1.65 -11.95 -19.39
C LEU A 166 -1.48 -13.28 -18.66
N ASP A 167 -0.59 -14.14 -19.17
CA ASP A 167 -0.24 -15.39 -18.51
C ASP A 167 0.74 -15.15 -17.35
N VAL A 168 0.20 -15.08 -16.14
CA VAL A 168 0.96 -14.97 -14.88
C VAL A 168 0.89 -16.24 -14.02
N GLY A 169 0.26 -17.30 -14.54
CA GLY A 169 -0.02 -18.54 -13.80
C GLY A 169 -0.84 -18.35 -12.52
N GLU A 170 -0.91 -19.41 -11.73
CA GLU A 170 -1.61 -19.46 -10.44
C GLU A 170 -0.73 -19.01 -9.27
N VAL A 171 -1.34 -18.78 -8.11
CA VAL A 171 -0.58 -18.60 -6.86
C VAL A 171 0.09 -19.91 -6.43
N ARG A 172 1.22 -19.80 -5.73
CA ARG A 172 1.90 -20.97 -5.14
C ARG A 172 1.32 -21.26 -3.75
N PRO A 173 1.28 -22.53 -3.31
CA PRO A 173 1.03 -22.87 -1.91
C PRO A 173 1.95 -22.07 -0.96
N PRO A 174 1.47 -21.64 0.21
CA PRO A 174 0.21 -22.00 0.86
C PRO A 174 -1.02 -21.19 0.43
N LEU A 175 -0.93 -20.35 -0.61
CA LEU A 175 -2.11 -19.67 -1.16
C LEU A 175 -2.91 -20.61 -2.08
N HIS A 176 -4.21 -20.33 -2.22
CA HIS A 176 -5.11 -21.00 -3.16
C HIS A 176 -5.77 -19.98 -4.09
N GLU A 177 -6.28 -20.45 -5.23
CA GLU A 177 -7.07 -19.64 -6.15
C GLU A 177 -8.43 -19.22 -5.55
N PRO A 178 -9.01 -18.10 -5.98
CA PRO A 178 -10.36 -17.73 -5.58
C PRO A 178 -11.39 -18.72 -6.13
N GLY A 179 -12.49 -18.93 -5.41
CA GLY A 179 -13.60 -19.74 -5.92
C GLY A 179 -14.23 -19.12 -7.17
N GLU A 180 -14.80 -19.94 -8.05
CA GLU A 180 -15.35 -19.48 -9.34
C GLU A 180 -16.36 -18.33 -9.19
N ASP A 181 -17.23 -18.36 -8.18
CA ASP A 181 -18.20 -17.30 -7.94
C ASP A 181 -17.53 -15.98 -7.49
N HIS A 182 -16.41 -16.05 -6.78
CA HIS A 182 -15.61 -14.87 -6.44
C HIS A 182 -14.85 -14.33 -7.66
N VAL A 183 -14.45 -15.21 -8.60
CA VAL A 183 -13.86 -14.78 -9.87
C VAL A 183 -14.90 -14.06 -10.74
N LYS A 184 -16.15 -14.55 -10.80
CA LYS A 184 -17.25 -13.85 -11.48
C LYS A 184 -17.52 -12.48 -10.85
N GLN A 185 -17.61 -12.41 -9.52
CA GLN A 185 -17.78 -11.14 -8.81
C GLN A 185 -16.62 -10.16 -9.06
N LEU A 186 -15.38 -10.66 -9.16
CA LEU A 186 -14.24 -9.81 -9.52
C LEU A 186 -14.41 -9.21 -10.92
N ALA A 187 -14.89 -9.98 -11.90
CA ALA A 187 -15.14 -9.48 -13.25
C ALA A 187 -16.23 -8.38 -13.24
N GLU A 188 -17.34 -8.60 -12.52
CA GLU A 188 -18.40 -7.59 -12.37
C GLU A 188 -17.89 -6.29 -11.71
N ILE A 189 -17.03 -6.41 -10.69
CA ILE A 189 -16.40 -5.25 -10.03
C ILE A 189 -15.50 -4.49 -11.02
N ILE A 190 -14.71 -5.20 -11.82
CA ILE A 190 -13.83 -4.60 -12.84
C ILE A 190 -14.65 -3.87 -13.90
N GLU A 191 -15.69 -4.51 -14.45
CA GLU A 191 -16.59 -3.90 -15.43
C GLU A 191 -17.27 -2.65 -14.86
N ARG A 192 -17.78 -2.71 -13.63
CA ARG A 192 -18.34 -1.53 -12.96
C ARG A 192 -17.29 -0.43 -12.80
N GLY A 193 -16.07 -0.80 -12.43
CA GLY A 193 -14.94 0.13 -12.33
C GLY A 193 -14.68 0.90 -13.62
N TYR A 194 -14.74 0.24 -14.78
CA TYR A 194 -14.60 0.90 -16.08
C TYR A 194 -15.81 1.78 -16.43
N ALA A 195 -17.03 1.29 -16.22
CA ALA A 195 -18.24 2.07 -16.48
C ALA A 195 -18.25 3.37 -15.67
N LEU A 196 -17.74 3.36 -14.43
CA LEU A 196 -17.56 4.56 -13.64
C LEU A 196 -16.66 5.56 -14.39
N LEU A 197 -15.53 5.18 -14.97
CA LEU A 197 -14.64 6.14 -15.64
C LEU A 197 -15.33 6.92 -16.77
N GLU A 198 -16.31 6.31 -17.44
CA GLU A 198 -17.11 6.95 -18.50
C GLU A 198 -18.12 7.96 -17.94
N GLU A 199 -18.69 7.72 -16.75
CA GLU A 199 -19.66 8.62 -16.09
C GLU A 199 -19.08 9.98 -15.65
N ALA A 200 -17.76 10.14 -15.63
CA ALA A 200 -17.09 11.40 -15.26
C ALA A 200 -16.59 12.23 -16.44
N GLN A 201 -16.85 11.79 -17.67
CA GLN A 201 -16.65 12.57 -18.89
C GLN A 201 -17.91 13.36 -19.22
#